data_AF-A0A140DV16-F1
#
_entry.id   AF-A0A140DV16-F1
#
_cell.length_a   1.000
_cell.length_b   1.000
_cell.length_c   1.000
_cell.angle_alpha   90.00
_cell.angle_beta   90.00
_cell.angle_gamma   90.00
#
_symmetry.space_group_name_H-M   'P 1'
#
loop_
_entity.id
_entity.type
_entity.pdbx_description
1 polymer ?
#
loop_
_entity_poly.entity_id
_entity_poly.type
_entity_poly.pdbx_seq_one_letter_code
_entity_poly.pdbx_strand_id
1 'polypeptide(L)'
;MKGNIMRDFRWFTDFFNTGLGTAIKAVLLLVLAFIVAAIAKSLIVKLLSRTKLATLKGTGEGAENQGPKTIDLIGKLVQLVVFLLFVPGIFEILGMTQVSAPVLTLLNTVWGYVPNILFCVIILWIGFYVARLVRELLIPVLNKLEVNRLQKIAGIEVRDEGRLSNTIAYIVYVLILIPVIISALYVLDIKAISDPAIAMLSIIFSYIPSLLAALVIIAIGWVLAKFCGNIITRIIAASGLDAKLAALAGTRDDSPYVLSAIIGKTVEAVMIIFFVVESFSTLHLGVLTRIGTAVIAYMPSLLTAVIILFIAFFLAAVAGNALKKNGHGSMGLIVRYVIYAVAAFMVLNQLGIARTLVDSTFILVIAAVAVAFAISFGIGGRDFAKAVLSDVQRKFHIGE
;
A
#
# COMPACT_ATOMS: atom_id res chain seq x y z
N MET A 1 -26.75 56.23 -70.14
CA MET A 1 -26.67 56.66 -68.73
C MET A 1 -27.92 56.41 -67.87
N LYS A 2 -29.03 55.81 -68.36
CA LYS A 2 -30.25 55.58 -67.54
C LYS A 2 -30.33 54.21 -66.83
N GLY A 3 -29.40 53.29 -67.08
CA GLY A 3 -29.43 51.91 -66.53
C GLY A 3 -28.81 51.73 -65.14
N ASN A 4 -27.93 52.62 -64.68
CA ASN A 4 -27.26 52.48 -63.37
C ASN A 4 -28.12 53.02 -62.20
N ILE A 5 -28.88 54.09 -62.42
CA ILE A 5 -29.66 54.76 -61.37
C ILE A 5 -30.81 53.86 -60.86
N MET A 6 -31.40 53.05 -61.73
CA MET A 6 -32.45 52.10 -61.34
C MET A 6 -31.91 50.91 -60.52
N ARG A 7 -30.64 50.56 -60.69
CA ARG A 7 -29.98 49.49 -59.92
C ARG A 7 -29.55 49.99 -58.53
N ASP A 8 -29.08 51.24 -58.45
CA ASP A 8 -28.74 51.89 -57.18
C ASP A 8 -29.98 52.19 -56.33
N PHE A 9 -31.11 52.58 -56.95
CA PHE A 9 -32.36 52.78 -56.23
C PHE A 9 -33.01 51.45 -55.80
N ARG A 10 -32.85 50.37 -56.58
CA ARG A 10 -33.32 49.03 -56.18
C ARG A 10 -32.60 48.49 -54.95
N TRP A 11 -31.27 48.69 -54.82
CA TRP A 11 -30.62 48.35 -53.55
C TRP A 11 -31.24 49.19 -52.44
N PHE A 12 -31.38 50.50 -52.64
CA PHE A 12 -31.92 51.40 -51.62
C PHE A 12 -33.30 50.97 -51.13
N THR A 13 -34.20 50.64 -52.06
CA THR A 13 -35.52 50.11 -51.71
C THR A 13 -35.45 48.70 -51.09
N ASP A 14 -34.57 47.82 -51.54
CA ASP A 14 -34.46 46.46 -51.00
C ASP A 14 -33.87 46.46 -49.58
N PHE A 15 -32.92 47.34 -49.26
CA PHE A 15 -32.38 47.53 -47.92
C PHE A 15 -33.37 48.21 -46.98
N PHE A 16 -34.09 49.24 -47.44
CA PHE A 16 -35.12 49.87 -46.62
C PHE A 16 -36.31 48.94 -46.38
N ASN A 17 -36.74 48.17 -47.38
CA ASN A 17 -37.93 47.32 -47.24
C ASN A 17 -37.62 45.97 -46.57
N THR A 18 -36.44 45.40 -46.82
CA THR A 18 -36.03 44.11 -46.24
C THR A 18 -35.22 44.27 -44.97
N GLY A 19 -34.30 45.24 -44.91
CA GLY A 19 -33.41 45.50 -43.78
C GLY A 19 -34.10 46.17 -42.58
N LEU A 20 -35.01 47.13 -42.80
CA LEU A 20 -35.83 47.64 -41.71
C LEU A 20 -36.81 46.57 -41.21
N GLY A 21 -37.35 45.75 -42.12
CA GLY A 21 -38.22 44.63 -41.78
C GLY A 21 -37.54 43.60 -40.87
N THR A 22 -36.29 43.22 -41.16
CA THR A 22 -35.51 42.32 -40.29
C THR A 22 -35.11 42.99 -38.97
N ALA A 23 -34.72 44.26 -38.99
CA ALA A 23 -34.41 45.01 -37.77
C ALA A 23 -35.61 45.11 -36.83
N ILE A 24 -36.80 45.42 -37.35
CA ILE A 24 -38.04 45.47 -36.55
C ILE A 24 -38.36 44.09 -35.97
N LYS A 25 -38.25 43.02 -36.75
CA LYS A 25 -38.44 41.64 -36.26
C LYS A 25 -37.46 41.27 -35.14
N ALA A 26 -36.18 41.65 -35.27
CA ALA A 26 -35.17 41.41 -34.25
C ALA A 26 -35.45 42.22 -32.97
N VAL A 27 -35.86 43.48 -33.09
CA VAL A 27 -36.25 44.33 -31.95
C VAL A 27 -37.48 43.75 -31.24
N LEU A 28 -38.49 43.31 -31.98
CA LEU A 28 -39.67 42.67 -31.40
C LEU A 28 -39.30 41.38 -30.64
N LEU A 29 -38.42 40.55 -31.22
CA LEU A 29 -37.94 39.33 -30.56
C LEU A 29 -37.13 39.65 -29.29
N LEU A 30 -36.33 40.72 -29.28
CA LEU A 30 -35.58 41.17 -28.12
C LEU A 30 -36.50 41.62 -26.98
N VAL A 31 -37.53 42.41 -27.31
CA VAL A 31 -38.55 42.83 -26.32
C VAL A 31 -39.27 41.61 -25.75
N LEU A 32 -39.68 40.68 -26.61
CA LEU A 32 -40.29 39.43 -26.20
C LEU A 32 -39.36 38.63 -25.27
N ALA A 33 -38.08 38.50 -25.62
CA ALA A 33 -37.08 37.79 -24.82
C ALA A 33 -36.96 38.36 -23.40
N PHE A 34 -36.93 39.70 -23.26
CA PHE A 34 -36.83 40.36 -21.97
C PHE A 34 -38.07 40.13 -21.09
N ILE A 35 -39.26 40.18 -21.71
CA ILE A 35 -40.53 39.90 -21.03
C ILE A 35 -40.56 38.44 -20.55
N VAL A 36 -40.27 37.48 -21.44
CA VAL A 36 -40.28 36.05 -21.11
C VAL A 36 -39.25 35.72 -20.02
N ALA A 37 -38.04 36.29 -20.10
CA ALA A 37 -37.01 36.11 -19.09
C ALA A 37 -37.41 36.67 -17.72
N ALA A 38 -38.04 37.86 -17.68
CA ALA A 38 -38.52 38.46 -16.44
C ALA A 38 -39.66 37.63 -15.80
N ILE A 39 -40.57 37.10 -16.62
CA ILE A 39 -41.63 36.19 -16.16
C ILE A 39 -41.02 34.91 -15.59
N ALA A 40 -40.07 34.29 -16.30
CA ALA A 40 -39.40 33.08 -15.84
C ALA A 40 -38.70 33.28 -14.49
N LYS A 41 -37.98 34.40 -14.31
CA LYS A 41 -37.40 34.78 -13.01
C LYS A 41 -38.45 34.84 -11.92
N SER A 42 -39.53 35.58 -12.15
CA SER A 42 -40.60 35.77 -11.17
C SER A 42 -41.22 34.43 -10.76
N LEU A 43 -41.49 33.56 -11.74
CA LEU A 43 -42.05 32.23 -11.51
C LEU A 43 -41.13 31.36 -10.64
N ILE A 44 -39.84 31.34 -10.97
CA ILE A 44 -38.85 30.48 -10.27
C ILE A 44 -38.58 30.98 -8.85
N VAL A 45 -38.45 32.29 -8.65
CA VAL A 45 -38.31 32.87 -7.31
C VAL A 45 -39.56 32.56 -6.47
N LYS A 46 -40.76 32.62 -7.06
CA LYS A 46 -42.02 32.30 -6.39
C LYS A 46 -42.17 30.81 -6.06
N LEU A 47 -41.66 29.92 -6.91
CA LEU A 47 -41.63 28.48 -6.65
C LEU A 47 -40.58 28.09 -5.59
N LEU A 48 -39.38 28.67 -5.65
CA LEU A 48 -38.29 28.38 -4.71
C LEU A 48 -38.56 28.95 -3.31
N SER A 49 -39.22 30.11 -3.21
CA SER A 49 -39.65 30.66 -1.92
C SER A 49 -40.80 29.87 -1.28
N ARG A 50 -41.57 29.11 -2.06
CA ARG A 50 -42.61 28.19 -1.56
C ARG A 50 -42.06 26.85 -1.09
N THR A 51 -40.86 26.46 -1.51
CA THR A 51 -40.22 25.21 -1.08
C THR A 51 -39.36 25.44 0.19
N LYS A 52 -39.16 24.38 0.99
CA LYS A 52 -38.36 24.43 2.24
C LYS A 52 -36.89 24.85 2.04
N LEU A 53 -36.44 25.06 0.80
CA LEU A 53 -35.14 25.64 0.48
C LEU A 53 -34.94 27.04 1.08
N ALA A 54 -36.02 27.81 1.29
CA ALA A 54 -35.95 29.10 1.98
C ALA A 54 -35.46 29.02 3.44
N THR A 55 -35.53 27.83 4.06
CA THR A 55 -35.13 27.57 5.45
C THR A 55 -33.82 26.82 5.62
N LEU A 56 -33.09 26.51 4.54
CA LEU A 56 -31.72 26.00 4.64
C LEU A 56 -30.78 27.14 5.07
N LYS A 57 -30.85 27.52 6.36
CA LYS A 57 -29.80 28.25 7.06
C LYS A 57 -28.54 27.41 6.96
N GLY A 58 -27.53 27.91 6.26
CA GLY A 58 -26.25 27.24 6.12
C GLY A 58 -25.67 26.91 7.48
N THR A 59 -25.24 25.66 7.64
CA THR A 59 -24.49 25.17 8.80
C THR A 59 -23.07 25.73 8.75
N GLY A 60 -22.93 27.03 9.02
CA GLY A 60 -21.65 27.74 9.04
C GLY A 60 -21.82 29.10 9.73
N GLU A 61 -20.97 29.37 10.71
CA GLU A 61 -20.93 30.65 11.44
C GLU A 61 -20.74 31.81 10.44
N GLY A 62 -21.78 32.63 10.27
CA GLY A 62 -21.83 33.75 9.30
C GLY A 62 -23.10 33.83 8.43
N ALA A 63 -24.06 32.92 8.57
CA ALA A 63 -25.22 32.78 7.68
C ALA A 63 -26.53 33.42 8.18
N GLU A 64 -26.50 34.65 8.71
CA GLU A 64 -27.73 35.46 8.82
C GLU A 64 -27.97 36.21 7.49
N ASN A 65 -29.13 35.98 6.85
CA ASN A 65 -29.61 36.63 5.61
C ASN A 65 -28.99 36.23 4.25
N GLN A 66 -28.52 34.99 4.05
CA GLN A 66 -28.10 34.52 2.72
C GLN A 66 -29.19 33.80 1.90
N GLY A 67 -30.16 33.15 2.54
CA GLY A 67 -31.27 32.45 1.86
C GLY A 67 -32.00 33.28 0.79
N PRO A 68 -32.50 34.49 1.10
CA PRO A 68 -33.16 35.33 0.09
C PRO A 68 -32.19 35.84 -0.99
N LYS A 69 -30.90 36.03 -0.67
CA LYS A 69 -29.88 36.43 -1.65
C LYS A 69 -29.60 35.32 -2.66
N THR A 70 -29.45 34.07 -2.21
CA THR A 70 -29.21 32.92 -3.09
C THR A 70 -30.39 32.64 -4.03
N ILE A 71 -31.63 32.76 -3.55
CA ILE A 71 -32.83 32.58 -4.40
C ILE A 71 -32.93 33.68 -5.47
N ASP A 72 -32.64 34.94 -5.14
CA ASP A 72 -32.60 36.00 -6.16
C ASP A 72 -31.45 35.79 -7.16
N LEU A 73 -30.28 35.29 -6.72
CA LEU A 73 -29.19 34.91 -7.62
C LEU A 73 -29.62 33.81 -8.59
N ILE A 74 -30.27 32.74 -8.12
CA ILE A 74 -30.81 31.68 -9.00
C ILE A 74 -31.85 32.27 -9.96
N GLY A 75 -32.74 33.13 -9.48
CA GLY A 75 -33.72 33.82 -10.33
C GLY A 75 -33.06 34.66 -11.43
N LYS A 76 -31.98 35.39 -11.11
CA LYS A 76 -31.18 36.15 -12.08
C LYS A 76 -30.46 35.23 -13.08
N LEU A 77 -29.93 34.09 -12.63
CA LEU A 77 -29.30 33.11 -13.52
C LEU A 77 -30.31 32.53 -14.50
N VAL A 78 -31.52 32.20 -14.05
CA VAL A 78 -32.54 31.69 -14.97
C VAL A 78 -33.05 32.78 -15.91
N GLN A 79 -33.17 34.04 -15.44
CA GLN A 79 -33.41 35.17 -16.33
C GLN A 79 -32.36 35.24 -17.44
N LEU A 80 -31.07 35.11 -17.09
CA LEU A 80 -29.96 35.14 -18.03
C LEU A 80 -30.02 33.98 -19.01
N VAL A 81 -30.25 32.74 -18.54
CA VAL A 81 -30.34 31.54 -19.40
C VAL A 81 -31.54 31.62 -20.34
N VAL A 82 -32.71 32.03 -19.84
CA VAL A 82 -33.91 32.20 -20.66
C VAL A 82 -33.71 33.31 -21.68
N PHE A 83 -33.09 34.43 -21.32
CA PHE A 83 -32.73 35.48 -22.28
C PHE A 83 -31.74 34.97 -23.34
N LEU A 84 -30.70 34.23 -22.92
CA LEU A 84 -29.70 33.65 -23.81
C LEU A 84 -30.29 32.66 -24.81
N LEU A 85 -31.41 32.00 -24.49
CA LEU A 85 -32.17 31.14 -25.41
C LEU A 85 -32.72 31.89 -26.63
N PHE A 86 -33.06 33.18 -26.48
CA PHE A 86 -33.56 34.01 -27.57
C PHE A 86 -32.44 34.68 -28.38
N VAL A 87 -31.24 34.83 -27.81
CA VAL A 87 -30.10 35.52 -28.45
C VAL A 87 -29.74 34.91 -29.83
N PRO A 88 -29.63 33.58 -29.99
CA PRO A 88 -29.45 32.98 -31.30
C PRO A 88 -30.51 33.35 -32.32
N GLY A 89 -31.79 33.35 -31.94
CA GLY A 89 -32.89 33.71 -32.82
C GLY A 89 -32.83 35.18 -33.25
N ILE A 90 -32.39 36.07 -32.35
CA ILE A 90 -32.15 37.48 -32.69
C ILE A 90 -31.03 37.59 -33.73
N PHE A 91 -29.91 36.89 -33.52
CA PHE A 91 -28.79 36.89 -34.46
C PHE A 91 -29.12 36.24 -35.80
N GLU A 92 -29.94 35.20 -35.83
CA GLU A 92 -30.44 34.58 -37.08
C GLU A 92 -31.28 35.56 -37.91
N ILE A 93 -32.20 36.29 -37.27
CA ILE A 93 -33.01 37.32 -37.96
C ILE A 93 -32.13 38.45 -38.51
N LEU A 94 -31.05 38.78 -37.81
CA LEU A 94 -30.06 39.77 -38.25
C LEU A 94 -29.08 39.24 -39.31
N GLY A 95 -29.20 37.97 -39.73
CA GLY A 95 -28.30 37.34 -40.70
C GLY A 95 -26.91 36.98 -40.14
N MET A 96 -26.73 37.03 -38.81
CA MET A 96 -25.49 36.75 -38.09
C MET A 96 -25.38 35.27 -37.69
N THR A 97 -25.67 34.35 -38.62
CA THR A 97 -25.70 32.89 -38.34
C THR A 97 -24.36 32.33 -37.86
N GLN A 98 -23.24 32.93 -38.29
CA GLN A 98 -21.90 32.55 -37.87
C GLN A 98 -21.62 32.87 -36.39
N VAL A 99 -22.31 33.88 -35.84
CA VAL A 99 -22.19 34.30 -34.45
C VAL A 99 -23.16 33.51 -33.57
N SER A 100 -24.33 33.13 -34.10
CA SER A 100 -25.32 32.33 -33.36
C SER A 100 -24.92 30.86 -33.22
N ALA A 101 -24.19 30.28 -34.18
CA ALA A 101 -23.86 28.86 -34.18
C ALA A 101 -23.14 28.36 -32.91
N PRO A 102 -22.07 29.02 -32.41
CA PRO A 102 -21.45 28.63 -31.14
C PRO A 102 -22.40 28.76 -29.94
N VAL A 103 -23.23 29.81 -29.92
CA VAL A 103 -24.21 30.05 -28.84
C VAL A 103 -25.29 28.96 -28.82
N LEU A 104 -25.78 28.54 -29.99
CA LEU A 104 -26.70 27.41 -30.15
C LEU A 104 -26.07 26.11 -29.66
N THR A 105 -24.80 25.86 -29.98
CA THR A 105 -24.08 24.67 -29.50
C THR A 105 -23.97 24.65 -27.98
N LEU A 106 -23.62 25.78 -27.35
CA LEU A 106 -23.56 25.89 -25.89
C LEU A 106 -24.94 25.67 -25.27
N LEU A 107 -25.99 26.25 -25.86
CA LEU A 107 -27.34 26.11 -25.38
C LEU A 107 -27.85 24.66 -25.50
N ASN A 108 -27.64 24.02 -26.63
CA ASN A 108 -27.98 22.60 -26.84
C ASN A 108 -27.22 21.71 -25.86
N THR A 109 -25.97 22.03 -25.57
CA THR A 109 -25.16 21.34 -24.57
C THR A 109 -25.75 21.51 -23.16
N VAL A 110 -26.14 22.74 -22.77
CA VAL A 110 -26.80 23.01 -21.48
C VAL A 110 -28.14 22.26 -21.36
N TRP A 111 -28.94 22.24 -22.42
CA TRP A 111 -30.18 21.47 -22.45
C TRP A 111 -29.94 19.96 -22.34
N GLY A 112 -28.89 19.44 -22.97
CA GLY A 112 -28.48 18.04 -22.84
C GLY A 112 -28.15 17.65 -21.39
N TYR A 113 -27.63 18.58 -20.58
CA TYR A 113 -27.36 18.32 -19.16
C TYR A 113 -28.62 18.32 -18.29
N VAL A 114 -29.73 18.95 -18.69
CA VAL A 114 -30.93 19.06 -17.84
C VAL A 114 -31.49 17.68 -17.45
N PRO A 115 -31.73 16.73 -18.39
CA PRO A 115 -32.13 15.37 -18.03
C PRO A 115 -31.10 14.66 -17.13
N ASN A 116 -29.81 14.79 -17.44
CA ASN A 116 -28.72 14.15 -16.68
C ASN A 116 -28.64 14.65 -15.23
N ILE A 117 -28.86 15.95 -15.01
CA ILE A 117 -28.93 16.54 -13.67
C ILE A 117 -30.09 15.94 -12.87
N LEU A 118 -31.27 15.75 -13.49
CA LEU A 118 -32.40 15.13 -12.83
C LEU A 118 -32.09 13.68 -12.41
N PHE A 119 -31.51 12.88 -13.32
CA PHE A 119 -31.10 11.51 -12.99
C PHE A 119 -30.04 11.46 -11.90
N CYS A 120 -29.04 12.35 -11.94
CA CYS A 120 -28.02 12.50 -10.91
C CYS A 120 -28.64 12.77 -9.54
N VAL A 121 -29.58 13.72 -9.44
CA VAL A 121 -30.28 14.04 -8.18
C VAL A 121 -31.06 12.84 -7.66
N ILE A 122 -31.76 12.11 -8.53
CA ILE A 122 -32.50 10.90 -8.16
C ILE A 122 -31.56 9.83 -7.61
N ILE A 123 -30.44 9.56 -8.29
CA ILE A 123 -29.43 8.57 -7.87
C ILE A 123 -28.83 8.94 -6.52
N LEU A 124 -28.45 10.22 -6.32
CA LEU A 124 -27.92 10.68 -5.04
C LEU A 124 -28.95 10.54 -3.92
N TRP A 125 -30.21 10.88 -4.19
CA TRP A 125 -31.26 10.80 -3.19
C TRP A 125 -31.52 9.35 -2.76
N ILE A 126 -31.66 8.43 -3.73
CA ILE A 126 -31.85 7.00 -3.48
C ILE A 126 -30.62 6.42 -2.79
N GLY A 127 -29.41 6.67 -3.32
CA GLY A 127 -28.19 6.09 -2.78
C GLY A 127 -27.85 6.61 -1.38
N PHE A 128 -28.11 7.88 -1.08
CA PHE A 128 -28.01 8.42 0.28
C PHE A 128 -28.98 7.73 1.24
N TYR A 129 -30.23 7.54 0.80
CA TYR A 129 -31.22 6.82 1.59
C TYR A 129 -30.80 5.38 1.88
N VAL A 130 -30.33 4.66 0.85
CA VAL A 130 -29.83 3.28 0.99
C VAL A 130 -28.61 3.21 1.90
N ALA A 131 -27.61 4.07 1.72
CA ALA A 131 -26.42 4.10 2.56
C ALA A 131 -26.78 4.33 4.03
N ARG A 132 -27.70 5.28 4.29
CA ARG A 132 -28.19 5.58 5.63
C ARG A 132 -28.94 4.40 6.24
N LEU A 133 -29.81 3.75 5.47
CA LEU A 133 -30.52 2.55 5.91
C LEU A 133 -29.54 1.45 6.31
N VAL A 134 -28.52 1.19 5.48
CA VAL A 134 -27.48 0.19 5.79
C VAL A 134 -26.73 0.52 7.08
N ARG A 135 -26.37 1.80 7.30
CA ARG A 135 -25.75 2.25 8.56
C ARG A 135 -26.62 1.97 9.77
N GLU A 136 -27.90 2.36 9.70
CA GLU A 136 -28.86 2.20 10.80
C GLU A 136 -29.08 0.71 11.13
N LEU A 137 -29.02 -0.17 10.13
CA LEU A 137 -29.08 -1.63 10.31
C LEU A 137 -27.77 -2.24 10.83
N LEU A 138 -26.61 -1.69 10.48
CA LEU A 138 -25.31 -2.21 10.91
C LEU A 138 -25.00 -1.94 12.38
N ILE A 139 -25.40 -0.80 12.92
CA ILE A 139 -25.16 -0.44 14.33
C ILE A 139 -25.65 -1.53 15.30
N PRO A 140 -26.91 -2.02 15.25
CA PRO A 140 -27.37 -3.07 16.14
C PRO A 140 -26.65 -4.41 15.92
N VAL A 141 -26.26 -4.74 14.69
CA VAL A 141 -25.50 -5.97 14.38
C VAL A 141 -24.10 -5.92 15.00
N LEU A 142 -23.39 -4.81 14.82
CA LEU A 142 -22.06 -4.60 15.39
C LEU A 142 -22.13 -4.57 16.92
N ASN A 143 -23.14 -3.94 17.50
CA ASN A 143 -23.35 -3.98 18.95
C ASN A 143 -23.58 -5.41 19.47
N LYS A 144 -24.31 -6.26 18.75
CA LYS A 144 -24.49 -7.68 19.09
C LYS A 144 -23.19 -8.50 18.97
N LEU A 145 -22.32 -8.17 18.03
CA LEU A 145 -21.01 -8.80 17.87
C LEU A 145 -19.98 -8.35 18.91
N GLU A 146 -20.38 -7.47 19.83
CA GLU A 146 -19.54 -6.95 20.91
C GLU A 146 -18.18 -6.39 20.44
N VAL A 147 -18.10 -5.81 19.24
CA VAL A 147 -16.87 -5.16 18.72
C VAL A 147 -16.36 -4.08 19.67
N ASN A 148 -17.25 -3.53 20.50
CA ASN A 148 -16.95 -2.57 21.55
C ASN A 148 -16.05 -3.17 22.67
N ARG A 149 -15.97 -4.50 22.85
CA ARG A 149 -15.03 -5.12 23.79
C ARG A 149 -13.58 -4.92 23.38
N LEU A 150 -13.29 -4.95 22.07
CA LEU A 150 -11.93 -4.70 21.56
C LEU A 150 -11.46 -3.29 21.92
N GLN A 151 -12.36 -2.31 21.92
CA GLN A 151 -12.08 -0.94 22.33
C GLN A 151 -11.78 -0.81 23.83
N LYS A 152 -12.51 -1.56 24.68
CA LYS A 152 -12.26 -1.61 26.13
C LYS A 152 -10.93 -2.29 26.45
N ILE A 153 -10.58 -3.36 25.74
CA ILE A 153 -9.30 -4.06 25.90
C ILE A 153 -8.13 -3.15 25.49
N ALA A 154 -8.33 -2.25 24.53
CA ALA A 154 -7.36 -1.24 24.13
C ALA A 154 -7.24 -0.04 25.10
N GLY A 155 -8.03 0.00 26.18
CA GLY A 155 -7.96 1.06 27.19
C GLY A 155 -8.51 2.42 26.74
N ILE A 156 -9.28 2.46 25.64
CA ILE A 156 -9.83 3.71 25.10
C ILE A 156 -11.28 3.85 25.57
N GLU A 157 -11.50 4.60 26.65
CA GLU A 157 -12.84 4.99 27.08
C GLU A 157 -13.32 6.17 26.23
N VAL A 158 -14.31 5.93 25.37
CA VAL A 158 -14.91 6.96 24.53
C VAL A 158 -16.41 7.07 24.82
N ARG A 159 -16.93 8.29 24.86
CA ARG A 159 -18.38 8.60 24.98
C ARG A 159 -19.19 7.91 23.88
N ASP A 160 -20.50 7.74 24.08
CA ASP A 160 -21.40 6.95 23.22
C ASP A 160 -21.32 7.23 21.70
N GLU A 161 -20.93 8.44 21.30
CA GLU A 161 -20.75 8.83 19.90
C GLU A 161 -19.48 8.23 19.25
N GLY A 162 -18.45 7.92 20.03
CA GLY A 162 -17.18 7.35 19.57
C GLY A 162 -17.03 5.85 19.82
N ARG A 163 -18.15 5.13 20.00
CA ARG A 163 -18.16 3.66 20.05
C ARG A 163 -17.69 3.09 18.72
N LEU A 164 -16.85 2.06 18.78
CA LEU A 164 -16.30 1.37 17.60
C LEU A 164 -17.40 0.96 16.61
N SER A 165 -18.55 0.49 17.13
CA SER A 165 -19.73 0.15 16.33
C SER A 165 -20.24 1.30 15.47
N ASN A 166 -20.32 2.51 16.01
CA ASN A 166 -20.83 3.69 15.32
C ASN A 166 -19.82 4.18 14.28
N THR A 167 -18.52 4.16 14.64
CA THR A 167 -17.43 4.53 13.73
C THR A 167 -17.38 3.58 12.54
N ILE A 168 -17.42 2.27 12.78
CA ILE A 168 -17.43 1.26 11.70
C ILE A 168 -18.68 1.44 10.82
N ALA A 169 -19.86 1.60 11.41
CA ALA A 169 -21.08 1.83 10.63
C ALA A 169 -21.02 3.12 9.79
N TYR A 170 -20.40 4.18 10.31
CA TYR A 170 -20.18 5.42 9.56
C TYR A 170 -19.15 5.24 8.44
N ILE A 171 -18.07 4.48 8.66
CA ILE A 171 -17.11 4.13 7.61
C ILE A 171 -17.82 3.38 6.49
N VAL A 172 -18.66 2.39 6.81
CA VAL A 172 -19.44 1.66 5.80
C VAL A 172 -20.42 2.57 5.07
N TYR A 173 -21.09 3.48 5.78
CA TYR A 173 -21.94 4.51 5.18
C TYR A 173 -21.18 5.32 4.13
N VAL A 174 -20.00 5.85 4.47
CA VAL A 174 -19.15 6.61 3.54
C VAL A 174 -18.69 5.72 2.38
N LEU A 175 -18.32 4.47 2.65
CA LEU A 175 -17.85 3.52 1.64
C LEU A 175 -18.95 3.17 0.62
N ILE A 176 -20.22 3.17 1.01
CA ILE A 176 -21.36 3.02 0.08
C ILE A 176 -21.65 4.34 -0.65
N LEU A 177 -21.52 5.47 0.05
CA LEU A 177 -21.80 6.79 -0.52
C LEU A 177 -20.80 7.17 -1.63
N ILE A 178 -19.53 6.79 -1.52
CA ILE A 178 -18.49 7.07 -2.54
C ILE A 178 -18.90 6.51 -3.92
N PRO A 179 -19.20 5.20 -4.09
CA PRO A 179 -19.74 4.65 -5.34
C PRO A 179 -20.99 5.38 -5.83
N VAL A 180 -21.92 5.72 -4.93
CA VAL A 180 -23.15 6.44 -5.29
C VAL A 180 -22.82 7.81 -5.90
N ILE A 181 -21.90 8.56 -5.29
CA ILE A 181 -21.45 9.86 -5.80
C ILE A 181 -20.77 9.67 -7.16
N ILE A 182 -19.92 8.65 -7.31
CA ILE A 182 -19.24 8.35 -8.57
C ILE A 182 -20.26 8.01 -9.67
N SER A 183 -21.26 7.18 -9.38
CA SER A 183 -22.35 6.85 -10.31
C SER A 183 -23.16 8.09 -10.70
N ALA A 184 -23.42 8.99 -9.75
CA ALA A 184 -24.11 10.26 -10.03
C ALA A 184 -23.28 11.19 -10.94
N LEU A 185 -21.96 11.28 -10.72
CA LEU A 185 -21.03 12.03 -11.57
C LEU A 185 -20.91 11.43 -12.98
N TYR A 186 -20.95 10.10 -13.09
CA TYR A 186 -20.96 9.39 -14.37
C TYR A 186 -22.22 9.71 -15.17
N VAL A 187 -23.40 9.70 -14.53
CA VAL A 187 -24.67 10.08 -15.16
C VAL A 187 -24.72 11.56 -15.54
N LEU A 188 -24.00 12.42 -14.83
CA LEU A 188 -23.81 13.82 -15.19
C LEU A 188 -22.91 14.01 -16.44
N ASP A 189 -22.36 12.91 -16.99
CA ASP A 189 -21.46 12.85 -18.15
C ASP A 189 -20.14 13.64 -17.97
N ILE A 190 -19.69 13.78 -16.72
CA ILE A 190 -18.40 14.42 -16.41
C ILE A 190 -17.31 13.35 -16.38
N LYS A 191 -16.98 12.78 -17.55
CA LYS A 191 -15.99 11.70 -17.71
C LYS A 191 -14.62 12.03 -17.13
N ALA A 192 -14.17 13.28 -17.31
CA ALA A 192 -12.88 13.76 -16.81
C ALA A 192 -12.71 13.61 -15.28
N ILE A 193 -13.80 13.53 -14.52
CA ILE A 193 -13.78 13.35 -13.05
C ILE A 193 -14.22 11.94 -12.66
N SER A 194 -15.26 11.42 -13.32
CA SER A 194 -15.81 10.10 -12.98
C SER A 194 -14.86 8.95 -13.34
N ASP A 195 -14.14 9.00 -14.47
CA ASP A 195 -13.27 7.89 -14.90
C ASP A 195 -12.11 7.63 -13.90
N PRO A 196 -11.32 8.66 -13.47
CA PRO A 196 -10.31 8.45 -12.44
C PRO A 196 -10.91 7.97 -11.10
N ALA A 197 -12.10 8.46 -10.75
CA ALA A 197 -12.76 8.06 -9.51
C ALA A 197 -13.24 6.60 -9.53
N ILE A 198 -13.78 6.13 -10.67
CA ILE A 198 -14.13 4.72 -10.89
C ILE A 198 -12.89 3.84 -10.82
N ALA A 199 -11.78 4.27 -11.43
CA ALA A 199 -10.51 3.54 -11.37
C ALA A 199 -10.02 3.39 -9.93
N MET A 200 -10.05 4.46 -9.13
CA MET A 200 -9.71 4.40 -7.70
C MET A 200 -10.64 3.47 -6.91
N LEU A 201 -11.95 3.52 -7.18
CA LEU A 201 -12.90 2.62 -6.54
C LEU A 201 -12.63 1.15 -6.89
N SER A 202 -12.34 0.87 -8.16
CA SER A 202 -11.99 -0.48 -8.62
C SER A 202 -10.72 -1.00 -7.94
N ILE A 203 -9.72 -0.14 -7.73
CA ILE A 203 -8.52 -0.47 -6.97
C ILE A 203 -8.88 -0.82 -5.52
N ILE A 204 -9.69 0.01 -4.83
CA ILE A 204 -10.10 -0.28 -3.45
C ILE A 204 -10.86 -1.61 -3.37
N PHE A 205 -11.76 -1.89 -4.30
CA PHE A 205 -12.52 -3.14 -4.31
C PHE A 205 -11.66 -4.37 -4.62
N SER A 206 -10.60 -4.24 -5.43
CA SER A 206 -9.65 -5.35 -5.65
C SER A 206 -8.79 -5.65 -4.43
N TYR A 207 -8.58 -4.67 -3.53
CA TYR A 207 -7.90 -4.88 -2.26
C TYR A 207 -8.73 -5.64 -1.22
N ILE A 208 -10.08 -5.61 -1.29
CA ILE A 208 -10.92 -6.27 -0.28
C ILE A 208 -10.72 -7.81 -0.27
N PRO A 209 -10.80 -8.52 -1.43
CA PRO A 209 -10.53 -9.96 -1.47
C PRO A 209 -9.10 -10.32 -1.08
N SER A 210 -8.11 -9.56 -1.55
CA SER A 210 -6.70 -9.83 -1.26
C SER A 210 -6.35 -9.57 0.20
N LEU A 211 -6.99 -8.60 0.85
CA LEU A 211 -6.87 -8.36 2.28
C LEU A 211 -7.39 -9.54 3.10
N LEU A 212 -8.55 -10.08 2.74
CA LEU A 212 -9.07 -11.28 3.38
C LEU A 212 -8.15 -12.48 3.18
N ALA A 213 -7.66 -12.71 1.95
CA ALA A 213 -6.72 -13.79 1.66
C ALA A 213 -5.41 -13.65 2.46
N ALA A 214 -4.85 -12.45 2.53
CA ALA A 214 -3.64 -12.16 3.30
C ALA A 214 -3.83 -12.40 4.81
N LEU A 215 -4.98 -12.00 5.36
CA LEU A 215 -5.32 -12.24 6.77
C LEU A 215 -5.41 -13.75 7.06
N VAL A 216 -6.05 -14.51 6.16
CA VAL A 216 -6.11 -15.98 6.25
C VAL A 216 -4.71 -16.59 6.18
N ILE A 217 -3.86 -16.13 5.27
CA ILE A 217 -2.47 -16.60 5.15
C ILE A 217 -1.69 -16.35 6.44
N ILE A 218 -1.81 -15.17 7.06
CA ILE A 218 -1.16 -14.87 8.35
C ILE A 218 -1.68 -15.79 9.45
N ALA A 219 -3.00 -15.96 9.55
CA ALA A 219 -3.63 -16.77 10.59
C ALA A 219 -3.20 -18.24 10.49
N ILE A 220 -3.29 -18.84 9.30
CA ILE A 220 -2.86 -20.22 9.03
C ILE A 220 -1.34 -20.33 9.19
N GLY A 221 -0.61 -19.35 8.67
CA GLY A 221 0.85 -19.31 8.70
C GLY A 221 1.43 -19.30 10.11
N TRP A 222 0.79 -18.57 11.04
CA TRP A 222 1.22 -18.56 12.43
C TRP A 222 1.04 -19.93 13.10
N VAL A 223 -0.08 -20.60 12.84
CA VAL A 223 -0.34 -21.96 13.36
C VAL A 223 0.68 -22.95 12.78
N LEU A 224 0.91 -22.91 11.46
CA LEU A 224 1.87 -23.77 10.78
C LEU A 224 3.31 -23.53 11.25
N ALA A 225 3.73 -22.28 11.41
CA ALA A 225 5.06 -21.94 11.88
C ALA A 225 5.33 -22.49 13.28
N LYS A 226 4.38 -22.32 14.20
CA LYS A 226 4.46 -22.85 15.57
C LYS A 226 4.47 -24.39 15.56
N PHE A 227 3.67 -25.01 14.70
CA PHE A 227 3.66 -26.45 14.54
C PHE A 227 5.01 -26.99 14.04
N CYS A 228 5.57 -26.41 12.98
CA CYS A 228 6.88 -26.78 12.45
C CYS A 228 8.02 -26.57 13.45
N GLY A 229 8.06 -25.41 14.13
CA GLY A 229 9.05 -25.13 15.17
C GLY A 229 9.02 -26.15 16.30
N ASN A 230 7.82 -26.52 16.77
CA ASN A 230 7.65 -27.54 17.80
C ASN A 230 8.09 -28.94 17.34
N ILE A 231 7.81 -29.32 16.09
CA ILE A 231 8.29 -30.60 15.53
C ILE A 231 9.82 -30.63 15.54
N ILE A 232 10.47 -29.56 15.08
CA ILE A 232 11.93 -29.50 15.01
C ILE A 232 12.54 -29.54 16.40
N THR A 233 11.99 -28.80 17.37
CA THR A 233 12.41 -28.91 18.78
C THR A 233 12.29 -30.34 19.29
N ARG A 234 11.17 -31.03 19.03
CA ARG A 234 10.98 -32.41 19.48
C ARG A 234 11.95 -33.40 18.84
N ILE A 235 12.21 -33.27 17.53
CA ILE A 235 13.16 -34.14 16.82
C ILE A 235 14.57 -33.95 17.39
N ILE A 236 15.00 -32.71 17.60
CA ILE A 236 16.33 -32.42 18.14
C ILE A 236 16.43 -32.87 19.60
N ALA A 237 15.42 -32.61 20.42
CA ALA A 237 15.39 -33.07 21.81
C ALA A 237 15.42 -34.62 21.89
N ALA A 238 14.66 -35.30 21.03
CA ALA A 238 14.62 -36.77 20.97
C ALA A 238 15.97 -37.40 20.58
N SER A 239 16.81 -36.68 19.83
CA SER A 239 18.16 -37.14 19.49
C SER A 239 19.14 -37.16 20.68
N GLY A 240 18.73 -36.62 21.83
CA GLY A 240 19.56 -36.49 23.03
C GLY A 240 20.71 -35.50 22.88
N LEU A 241 20.67 -34.65 21.84
CA LEU A 241 21.69 -33.62 21.58
C LEU A 241 21.84 -32.67 22.77
N ASP A 242 20.73 -32.27 23.39
CA ASP A 242 20.71 -31.36 24.54
C ASP A 242 21.50 -31.95 25.72
N ALA A 243 21.25 -33.22 26.06
CA ALA A 243 21.94 -33.92 27.15
C ALA A 243 23.42 -34.17 26.84
N LYS A 244 23.76 -34.53 25.60
CA LYS A 244 25.16 -34.71 25.17
C LYS A 244 25.95 -33.40 25.26
N LEU A 245 25.32 -32.28 24.88
CA LEU A 245 25.95 -30.97 24.94
C LEU A 245 26.17 -30.50 26.37
N ALA A 246 25.17 -30.65 27.25
CA ALA A 246 25.26 -30.29 28.66
C ALA A 246 26.36 -31.10 29.37
N ALA A 247 26.43 -32.41 29.12
CA ALA A 247 27.47 -33.28 29.68
C ALA A 247 28.89 -32.92 29.19
N LEU A 248 29.03 -32.48 27.93
CA LEU A 248 30.32 -32.09 27.34
C LEU A 248 30.77 -30.68 27.73
N ALA A 249 29.84 -29.76 27.99
CA ALA A 249 30.12 -28.39 28.36
C ALA A 249 30.51 -28.22 29.84
N GLY A 250 30.24 -29.23 30.69
CA GLY A 250 30.54 -29.18 32.13
C GLY A 250 29.62 -28.24 32.93
N THR A 251 28.56 -27.75 32.31
CA THR A 251 27.51 -26.97 32.95
C THR A 251 26.56 -27.94 33.64
N ARG A 252 26.48 -27.85 34.97
CA ARG A 252 25.43 -28.51 35.77
C ARG A 252 24.06 -28.10 35.21
N ASP A 253 23.13 -29.04 35.31
CA ASP A 253 21.72 -29.17 34.84
C ASP A 253 20.81 -27.93 34.76
N ASP A 254 21.29 -26.73 35.12
CA ASP A 254 20.52 -25.48 35.25
C ASP A 254 20.82 -24.43 34.17
N SER A 255 21.44 -24.80 33.03
CA SER A 255 21.58 -23.82 31.95
C SER A 255 20.19 -23.55 31.32
N PRO A 256 19.69 -22.30 31.29
CA PRO A 256 18.38 -21.97 30.70
C PRO A 256 18.34 -22.09 29.16
N TYR A 257 19.44 -22.51 28.53
CA TYR A 257 19.61 -22.54 27.08
C TYR A 257 19.52 -23.98 26.55
N VAL A 258 18.30 -24.45 26.30
CA VAL A 258 18.07 -25.73 25.61
C VAL A 258 18.23 -25.50 24.11
N LEU A 259 19.23 -26.15 23.51
CA LEU A 259 19.59 -25.95 22.10
C LEU A 259 18.44 -26.31 21.15
N SER A 260 17.74 -27.41 21.43
CA SER A 260 16.55 -27.81 20.66
C SER A 260 15.45 -26.74 20.65
N ALA A 261 15.31 -25.99 21.75
CA ALA A 261 14.37 -24.89 21.85
C ALA A 261 14.83 -23.67 21.04
N ILE A 262 16.13 -23.34 21.06
CA ILE A 262 16.69 -22.23 20.27
C ILE A 262 16.48 -22.50 18.77
N ILE A 263 16.87 -23.67 18.28
CA ILE A 263 16.76 -24.02 16.86
C ILE A 263 15.29 -24.03 16.42
N GLY A 264 14.40 -24.66 17.19
CA GLY A 264 12.98 -24.69 16.85
C GLY A 264 12.34 -23.30 16.89
N LYS A 265 12.73 -22.43 17.83
CA LYS A 265 12.30 -21.03 17.87
C LYS A 265 12.83 -20.22 16.70
N THR A 266 14.07 -20.46 16.28
CA THR A 266 14.62 -19.84 15.07
C THR A 266 13.81 -20.24 13.85
N VAL A 267 13.50 -21.54 13.67
CA VAL A 267 12.70 -22.00 12.53
C VAL A 267 11.26 -21.49 12.59
N GLU A 268 10.64 -21.45 13.78
CA GLU A 268 9.34 -20.80 13.98
C GLU A 268 9.38 -19.35 13.50
N ALA A 269 10.38 -18.56 13.92
CA ALA A 269 10.53 -17.17 13.50
C ALA A 269 10.75 -17.04 11.98
N VAL A 270 11.57 -17.90 11.37
CA VAL A 270 11.80 -17.94 9.92
C VAL A 270 10.49 -18.16 9.17
N MET A 271 9.70 -19.16 9.60
CA MET A 271 8.43 -19.50 8.97
C MET A 271 7.40 -18.38 9.13
N ILE A 272 7.33 -17.73 10.30
CA ILE A 272 6.47 -16.56 10.51
C ILE A 272 6.84 -15.46 9.51
N ILE A 273 8.13 -15.13 9.37
CA ILE A 273 8.58 -14.13 8.40
C ILE A 273 8.16 -14.53 6.99
N PHE A 274 8.32 -15.80 6.62
CA PHE A 274 7.91 -16.30 5.30
C PHE A 274 6.41 -16.04 5.02
N PHE A 275 5.54 -16.39 5.97
CA PHE A 275 4.09 -16.16 5.82
C PHE A 275 3.72 -14.68 5.85
N VAL A 276 4.43 -13.84 6.62
CA VAL A 276 4.23 -12.39 6.61
C VAL A 276 4.57 -11.81 5.25
N VAL A 277 5.69 -12.20 4.64
CA VAL A 277 6.05 -11.74 3.30
C VAL A 277 5.07 -12.25 2.25
N GLU A 278 4.61 -13.49 2.35
CA GLU A 278 3.58 -14.04 1.46
C GLU A 278 2.26 -13.26 1.55
N SER A 279 1.90 -12.81 2.76
CA SER A 279 0.73 -11.95 2.96
C SER A 279 0.88 -10.58 2.26
N PHE A 280 2.09 -10.00 2.28
CA PHE A 280 2.37 -8.76 1.53
C PHE A 280 2.34 -8.98 0.02
N SER A 281 2.82 -10.13 -0.45
CA SER A 281 2.73 -10.57 -1.85
C SER A 281 1.27 -10.65 -2.30
N THR A 282 0.42 -11.27 -1.49
CA THR A 282 -1.03 -11.39 -1.75
C THR A 282 -1.72 -10.02 -1.76
N LEU A 283 -1.30 -9.09 -0.89
CA LEU A 283 -1.74 -7.70 -0.89
C LEU A 283 -1.17 -6.87 -2.05
N HIS A 284 -0.33 -7.44 -2.93
CA HIS A 284 0.32 -6.73 -4.02
C HIS A 284 1.20 -5.55 -3.55
N LEU A 285 1.72 -5.60 -2.32
CA LEU A 285 2.59 -4.56 -1.75
C LEU A 285 4.03 -4.74 -2.25
N GLY A 286 4.26 -4.50 -3.54
CA GLY A 286 5.50 -4.86 -4.22
C GLY A 286 6.80 -4.40 -3.55
N VAL A 287 6.80 -3.24 -2.87
CA VAL A 287 7.98 -2.76 -2.10
C VAL A 287 8.22 -3.64 -0.88
N LEU A 288 7.19 -3.91 -0.08
CA LEU A 288 7.29 -4.74 1.12
C LEU A 288 7.62 -6.19 0.75
N THR A 289 7.03 -6.71 -0.33
CA THR A 289 7.34 -8.05 -0.84
C THR A 289 8.81 -8.14 -1.25
N ARG A 290 9.37 -7.15 -1.96
CA ARG A 290 10.78 -7.16 -2.36
C ARG A 290 11.75 -7.13 -1.19
N ILE A 291 11.46 -6.31 -0.18
CA ILE A 291 12.26 -6.28 1.05
C ILE A 291 12.14 -7.62 1.78
N GLY A 292 10.91 -8.12 1.88
CA GLY A 292 10.60 -9.41 2.48
C GLY A 292 11.31 -10.59 1.81
N THR A 293 11.32 -10.64 0.48
CA THR A 293 12.00 -11.71 -0.27
C THR A 293 13.51 -11.63 -0.12
N ALA A 294 14.09 -10.42 -0.01
CA ALA A 294 15.51 -10.26 0.32
C ALA A 294 15.82 -10.78 1.73
N VAL A 295 14.94 -10.53 2.71
CA VAL A 295 15.05 -11.11 4.06
C VAL A 295 14.95 -12.63 4.00
N ILE A 296 13.98 -13.20 3.27
CA ILE A 296 13.83 -14.65 3.09
C ILE A 296 15.09 -15.25 2.45
N ALA A 297 15.66 -14.60 1.43
CA ALA A 297 16.89 -15.05 0.78
C ALA A 297 18.09 -15.06 1.74
N TYR A 298 18.08 -14.22 2.78
CA TYR A 298 19.08 -14.20 3.83
C TYR A 298 18.86 -15.28 4.90
N MET A 299 17.63 -15.80 5.06
CA MET A 299 17.30 -16.78 6.10
C MET A 299 18.07 -18.11 5.98
N PRO A 300 18.27 -18.72 4.79
CA PRO A 300 19.12 -19.89 4.63
C PRO A 300 20.54 -19.67 5.16
N SER A 301 21.15 -18.50 4.88
CA SER A 301 22.47 -18.16 5.40
C SER A 301 22.48 -18.05 6.92
N LEU A 302 21.48 -17.39 7.50
CA LEU A 302 21.35 -17.27 8.96
C LEU A 302 21.21 -18.64 9.62
N LEU A 303 20.39 -19.53 9.06
CA LEU A 303 20.20 -20.89 9.58
C LEU A 303 21.50 -21.69 9.51
N THR A 304 22.20 -21.66 8.38
CA THR A 304 23.49 -22.35 8.21
C THR A 304 24.54 -21.82 9.20
N ALA A 305 24.56 -20.51 9.47
CA ALA A 305 25.48 -19.92 10.44
C ALA A 305 25.23 -20.47 11.86
N VAL A 306 23.96 -20.59 12.27
CA VAL A 306 23.59 -21.22 13.56
C VAL A 306 24.02 -22.69 13.61
N ILE A 307 23.82 -23.43 12.52
CA ILE A 307 24.25 -24.84 12.41
C ILE A 307 25.78 -24.97 12.52
N ILE A 308 26.55 -24.11 11.84
CA ILE A 308 28.02 -24.09 11.92
C ILE A 308 28.47 -23.83 13.35
N LEU A 309 27.90 -22.82 14.02
CA LEU A 309 28.22 -22.50 15.40
C LEU A 309 27.96 -23.70 16.33
N PHE A 310 26.84 -24.38 16.11
CA PHE A 310 26.52 -25.59 16.86
C PHE A 310 27.55 -26.71 16.65
N ILE A 311 27.85 -27.07 15.40
CA ILE A 311 28.81 -28.12 15.06
C ILE A 311 30.18 -27.77 15.64
N ALA A 312 30.61 -26.52 15.54
CA ALA A 312 31.86 -26.05 16.11
C ALA A 312 31.91 -26.17 17.63
N PHE A 313 30.83 -25.81 18.33
CA PHE A 313 30.76 -25.94 19.78
C PHE A 313 30.84 -27.40 20.22
N PHE A 314 30.13 -28.29 19.53
CA PHE A 314 30.20 -29.72 19.78
C PHE A 314 31.61 -30.28 19.53
N LEU A 315 32.21 -29.99 18.36
CA LEU A 315 33.56 -30.41 18.02
C LEU A 315 34.61 -29.89 19.00
N ALA A 316 34.52 -28.62 19.40
CA ALA A 316 35.41 -28.02 20.38
C ALA A 316 35.32 -28.75 21.73
N ALA A 317 34.10 -29.04 22.20
CA ALA A 317 33.90 -29.74 23.47
C ALA A 317 34.43 -31.18 23.42
N VAL A 318 34.17 -31.92 22.34
CA VAL A 318 34.68 -33.30 22.15
C VAL A 318 36.21 -33.31 22.07
N ALA A 319 36.80 -32.49 21.22
CA ALA A 319 38.25 -32.45 21.01
C ALA A 319 39.00 -31.98 22.27
N GLY A 320 38.51 -30.93 22.93
CA GLY A 320 39.11 -30.41 24.15
C GLY A 320 39.04 -31.40 25.31
N ASN A 321 37.92 -32.09 25.49
CA ASN A 321 37.75 -33.08 26.54
C ASN A 321 38.57 -34.35 26.29
N ALA A 322 38.71 -34.79 25.02
CA ALA A 322 39.56 -35.92 24.66
C ALA A 322 41.03 -35.66 25.04
N LEU A 323 41.54 -34.46 24.75
CA LEU A 323 42.92 -34.07 25.11
C LEU A 323 43.11 -33.92 26.63
N LYS A 324 42.10 -33.38 27.32
CA LYS A 324 42.12 -33.27 28.79
C LYS A 324 42.17 -34.64 29.47
N LYS A 325 41.45 -35.64 28.94
CA LYS A 325 41.49 -37.03 29.44
C LYS A 325 42.85 -37.70 29.26
N ASN A 326 43.56 -37.39 28.18
CA ASN A 326 44.89 -37.93 27.89
C ASN A 326 46.05 -37.18 28.60
N GLY A 327 45.75 -36.37 29.62
CA GLY A 327 46.77 -35.63 30.39
C GLY A 327 47.27 -34.33 29.75
N HIS A 328 46.86 -34.00 28.52
CA HIS A 328 47.25 -32.79 27.80
C HIS A 328 46.21 -31.66 27.92
N GLY A 329 45.88 -31.29 29.17
CA GLY A 329 44.83 -30.30 29.46
C GLY A 329 45.08 -28.91 28.86
N SER A 330 46.34 -28.46 28.82
CA SER A 330 46.73 -27.18 28.22
C SER A 330 46.54 -27.17 26.70
N MET A 331 46.87 -28.28 26.02
CA MET A 331 46.68 -28.43 24.57
C MET A 331 45.19 -28.50 24.21
N GLY A 332 44.37 -29.10 25.09
CA GLY A 332 42.91 -29.13 24.94
C GLY A 332 42.27 -27.74 24.91
N LEU A 333 42.79 -26.79 25.68
CA LEU A 333 42.32 -25.40 25.65
C LEU A 333 42.68 -24.72 24.31
N ILE A 334 43.92 -24.90 23.84
CA ILE A 334 44.38 -24.33 22.56
C ILE A 334 43.49 -24.81 21.41
N VAL A 335 43.21 -26.12 21.34
CA VAL A 335 42.35 -26.70 20.30
C VAL A 335 40.93 -26.13 20.33
N ARG A 336 40.35 -25.90 21.52
CA ARG A 336 39.03 -25.27 21.63
C ARG A 336 39.02 -23.86 21.05
N TYR A 337 40.00 -23.03 21.41
CA TYR A 337 40.09 -21.67 20.87
C TYR A 337 40.34 -21.65 19.36
N VAL A 338 41.14 -22.59 18.84
CA VAL A 338 41.34 -22.72 17.39
C VAL A 338 40.04 -23.07 16.69
N ILE A 339 39.27 -24.05 17.20
CA ILE A 339 37.98 -24.42 16.60
C ILE A 339 36.99 -23.25 16.65
N TYR A 340 36.91 -22.52 17.78
CA TYR A 340 36.07 -21.33 17.88
C TYR A 340 36.50 -20.21 16.92
N ALA A 341 37.80 -19.99 16.75
CA ALA A 341 38.31 -19.03 15.79
C ALA A 341 37.90 -19.40 14.36
N VAL A 342 38.14 -20.63 13.93
CA VAL A 342 37.74 -21.13 12.59
C VAL A 342 36.22 -20.99 12.39
N ALA A 343 35.44 -21.38 13.39
CA ALA A 343 33.99 -21.26 13.34
C ALA A 343 33.51 -19.81 13.23
N ALA A 344 34.17 -18.88 13.93
CA ALA A 344 33.85 -17.46 13.83
C ALA A 344 34.05 -16.94 12.40
N PHE A 345 35.18 -17.25 11.75
CA PHE A 345 35.40 -16.90 10.34
C PHE A 345 34.34 -17.51 9.42
N MET A 346 34.01 -18.80 9.63
CA MET A 346 33.03 -19.51 8.80
C MET A 346 31.61 -18.93 8.95
N VAL A 347 31.22 -18.57 10.18
CA VAL A 347 29.95 -17.90 10.49
C VAL A 347 29.90 -16.52 9.84
N LEU A 348 30.96 -15.71 9.94
CA LEU A 348 31.02 -14.39 9.31
C LEU A 348 30.87 -14.48 7.78
N ASN A 349 31.54 -15.45 7.14
CA ASN A 349 31.38 -15.70 5.71
C ASN A 349 29.93 -16.11 5.38
N GLN A 350 29.35 -17.05 6.14
CA GLN A 350 27.99 -17.51 5.92
C GLN A 350 26.96 -16.38 6.06
N LEU A 351 27.12 -15.50 7.05
CA LEU A 351 26.30 -14.31 7.25
C LEU A 351 26.53 -13.22 6.19
N GLY A 352 27.50 -13.41 5.28
CA GLY A 352 27.83 -12.46 4.23
C GLY A 352 28.54 -11.20 4.71
N ILE A 353 29.07 -11.20 5.93
CA ILE A 353 29.75 -10.06 6.51
C ILE A 353 31.15 -9.98 5.91
N ALA A 354 31.35 -9.03 5.00
CA ALA A 354 32.64 -8.76 4.36
C ALA A 354 33.38 -10.03 3.87
N ARG A 355 32.67 -10.92 3.15
CA ARG A 355 33.17 -12.25 2.73
C ARG A 355 34.61 -12.23 2.21
N THR A 356 34.90 -11.32 1.28
CA THR A 356 36.24 -11.18 0.69
C THR A 356 37.32 -10.86 1.72
N LEU A 357 37.03 -9.99 2.69
CA LEU A 357 37.97 -9.66 3.76
C LEU A 357 38.14 -10.84 4.72
N VAL A 358 37.04 -11.50 5.11
CA VAL A 358 37.04 -12.67 5.99
C VAL A 358 37.83 -13.82 5.36
N ASP A 359 37.56 -14.16 4.10
CA ASP A 359 38.24 -15.24 3.38
C ASP A 359 39.73 -14.94 3.18
N SER A 360 40.06 -13.73 2.74
CA SER A 360 41.46 -13.32 2.55
C SER A 360 42.24 -13.33 3.88
N THR A 361 41.62 -12.84 4.96
CA THR A 361 42.24 -12.85 6.29
C THR A 361 42.45 -14.28 6.78
N PHE A 362 41.45 -15.15 6.62
CA PHE A 362 41.57 -16.55 7.01
C PHE A 362 42.70 -17.26 6.24
N ILE A 363 42.75 -17.10 4.90
CA ILE A 363 43.81 -17.65 4.06
C ILE A 363 45.18 -17.12 4.51
N LEU A 364 45.29 -15.82 4.79
CA LEU A 364 46.55 -15.20 5.22
C LEU A 364 47.01 -15.72 6.59
N VAL A 365 46.09 -15.89 7.55
CA VAL A 365 46.40 -16.47 8.87
C VAL A 365 46.87 -17.92 8.71
N ILE A 366 46.17 -18.73 7.94
CA ILE A 366 46.58 -20.13 7.69
C ILE A 366 47.92 -20.19 6.95
N ALA A 367 48.15 -19.31 5.97
CA ALA A 367 49.41 -19.20 5.26
C ALA A 367 50.55 -18.79 6.21
N ALA A 368 50.33 -17.81 7.09
CA ALA A 368 51.32 -17.39 8.09
C ALA A 368 51.68 -18.54 9.04
N VAL A 369 50.69 -19.30 9.52
CA VAL A 369 50.92 -20.49 10.34
C VAL A 369 51.67 -21.56 9.56
N ALA A 370 51.30 -21.81 8.30
CA ALA A 370 51.98 -22.78 7.44
C ALA A 370 53.46 -22.40 7.20
N VAL A 371 53.74 -21.13 6.96
CA VAL A 371 55.12 -20.61 6.82
C VAL A 371 55.89 -20.73 8.13
N ALA A 372 55.29 -20.37 9.27
CA ALA A 372 55.92 -20.53 10.59
C ALA A 372 56.26 -22.00 10.88
N PHE A 373 55.35 -22.93 10.56
CA PHE A 373 55.60 -24.37 10.64
C PHE A 373 56.72 -24.82 9.70
N ALA A 374 56.69 -24.39 8.44
CA ALA A 374 57.71 -24.74 7.45
C ALA A 374 59.11 -24.28 7.88
N ILE A 375 59.23 -23.08 8.47
CA ILE A 375 60.50 -22.56 9.00
C ILE A 375 60.91 -23.33 10.26
N SER A 376 59.99 -23.54 11.19
CA SER A 376 60.27 -24.23 12.46
C SER A 376 60.74 -25.67 12.24
N PHE A 377 60.07 -26.43 11.37
CA PHE A 377 60.47 -27.80 11.04
C PHE A 377 61.63 -27.86 10.04
N GLY A 378 61.67 -26.96 9.06
CA GLY A 378 62.73 -26.95 8.04
C GLY A 378 64.09 -26.63 8.63
N ILE A 379 64.17 -25.56 9.44
CA ILE A 379 65.43 -25.15 10.08
C ILE A 379 65.67 -25.97 11.36
N GLY A 380 64.67 -26.08 12.23
CA GLY A 380 64.81 -26.75 13.53
C GLY A 380 64.88 -28.29 13.45
N GLY A 381 64.34 -28.91 12.39
CA GLY A 381 64.38 -30.36 12.19
C GLY A 381 65.62 -30.86 11.45
N ARG A 382 66.49 -29.96 10.96
CA ARG A 382 67.67 -30.33 10.15
C ARG A 382 68.62 -31.27 10.89
N ASP A 383 68.93 -30.97 12.15
CA ASP A 383 69.86 -31.78 12.95
C ASP A 383 69.24 -33.14 13.30
N PHE A 384 67.95 -33.19 13.58
CA PHE A 384 67.22 -34.44 13.80
C PHE A 384 67.21 -35.31 12.54
N ALA A 385 66.91 -34.73 11.37
CA ALA A 385 66.95 -35.45 10.10
C ALA A 385 68.36 -36.00 9.81
N LYS A 386 69.41 -35.21 10.07
CA LYS A 386 70.81 -35.63 9.92
C LYS A 386 71.13 -36.83 10.84
N ALA A 387 70.70 -36.78 12.10
CA ALA A 387 70.90 -37.86 13.06
C ALA A 387 70.19 -39.16 12.62
N VAL A 388 68.94 -39.08 12.20
CA VAL A 388 68.16 -40.24 11.73
C VAL A 388 68.79 -40.85 10.48
N LEU A 389 69.15 -40.04 9.49
CA LEU A 389 69.83 -40.50 8.27
C LEU A 389 71.18 -41.18 8.60
N SER A 390 71.94 -40.61 9.54
CA SER A 390 73.22 -41.19 9.95
C SER A 390 73.07 -42.54 10.68
N ASP A 391 71.99 -42.74 11.47
CA ASP A 391 71.72 -44.00 12.16
C ASP A 391 71.26 -45.09 11.18
N VAL A 392 70.44 -44.71 10.19
CA VAL A 392 70.02 -45.61 9.11
C VAL A 392 71.22 -46.03 8.25
N GLN A 393 72.09 -45.08 7.88
CA GLN A 393 73.29 -45.38 7.09
C GLN A 393 74.23 -46.33 7.84
N ARG A 394 74.35 -46.18 9.16
CA ARG A 394 75.14 -47.07 10.03
C ARG A 394 74.55 -48.49 10.12
N LYS A 395 73.22 -48.61 10.20
CA LYS A 395 72.55 -49.94 10.31
C LYS A 395 72.59 -50.75 9.01
N PHE A 396 72.61 -50.09 7.85
CA PHE A 396 72.55 -50.77 6.56
C PHE A 396 73.92 -50.96 5.87
N HIS A 397 75.04 -50.63 6.52
CA HIS A 397 76.39 -50.73 5.95
C HIS A 397 76.48 -50.15 4.51
N ILE A 398 75.76 -49.06 4.25
CA ILE A 398 75.87 -48.37 2.96
C ILE A 398 77.09 -47.44 3.06
N GLY A 399 78.26 -48.02 2.79
CA GLY A 399 79.55 -47.35 2.85
C GLY A 399 80.64 -48.17 3.53
N GLU A 400 80.91 -49.38 3.06
CA GLU A 400 82.28 -49.84 2.77
C GLU A 400 82.38 -50.20 1.30
#